data_AF-A0A819DVX7-F1
#
_entry.id   AF-A0A819DVX7-F1
#
_cell.length_a   1.000
_cell.length_b   1.000
_cell.length_c   1.000
_cell.angle_alpha   90.00
_cell.angle_beta   90.00
_cell.angle_gamma   90.00
#
_symmetry.space_group_name_H-M   'P 1'
#
loop_
_entity.id
_entity.type
_entity.pdbx_description
1 polymer ?
#
loop_
_entity_poly.entity_id
_entity_poly.type
_entity_poly.pdbx_seq_one_letter_code
_entity_poly.pdbx_strand_id
1 'polypeptide(L)'
;MFSNRSEYLTRILTELKVGSMLTKRKRNGEKYSRRFFLDEHESFISYHQSEKVFAQSHRYYIHEIDEIRAGFHTRTFDRLVRREFVEPTDEQVAFSIFYNNYRDELHLMATNERTKNIWIQGLQYLIDLHAKKRQQHVLSETNWILSYFRLADKDKSGTLTKRECRRLLTDSLNAKVPEDVFEKLFQETDISGEGLLNPDEFINFFRVLTRRIDLYEVMQKYVKNVDQQTIDTICMNINELLYFLRTVQNQTIIKYQSKQNKNSFSLLPIATHEQVQELINEYEPNIELQEKGLLSLNGFRNLLLSDDFSLMRPWCSRRTYQDMTRPLNDYYINTSHNTYLFNTQVSGESNPEAYNRALRAGCRAVEIDCYDGDDGQPIVKHRYTFVKSCRFESIIRFIEPNLFKTSPYPVILDLENHCSIGQQIQMAQILKQILEDRLIIESSTAKVSCVLPSPEDLKYKVIVRGIKIPISTTSPKLSQQQEIDQNNSVLNRHNTIVDHYLADVYVYLQNVPYRKYEYANKHYYCYHSPSLSERELKQVSRSDPIGLIKQTQKCLLRMYPDG
;
A
#
# COMPACT_ATOMS: atom_id res chain seq x y z
N MET A 1 -20.89 9.03 -29.85
CA MET A 1 -19.92 9.64 -28.91
C MET A 1 -18.61 8.85 -28.72
N PHE A 2 -18.50 7.57 -29.11
CA PHE A 2 -17.25 6.80 -28.95
C PHE A 2 -16.14 7.13 -29.97
N SER A 3 -16.48 7.66 -31.16
CA SER A 3 -15.53 7.98 -32.24
C SER A 3 -14.49 9.06 -31.88
N ASN A 4 -14.91 10.15 -31.21
CA ASN A 4 -14.02 11.29 -30.89
C ASN A 4 -12.97 10.95 -29.83
N ARG A 5 -13.25 9.98 -28.93
CA ARG A 5 -12.35 9.63 -27.83
C ARG A 5 -11.19 8.74 -28.30
N SER A 6 -11.45 7.84 -29.26
CA SER A 6 -10.42 7.00 -29.87
C SER A 6 -9.43 7.83 -30.68
N GLU A 7 -9.93 8.76 -31.50
CA GLU A 7 -9.09 9.61 -32.36
C GLU A 7 -8.21 10.56 -31.53
N TYR A 8 -8.74 11.11 -30.44
CA TYR A 8 -7.98 11.95 -29.50
C TYR A 8 -6.81 11.18 -28.85
N LEU A 9 -7.04 9.93 -28.45
CA LEU A 9 -6.00 9.09 -27.83
C LEU A 9 -4.94 8.67 -28.84
N THR A 10 -5.32 8.34 -30.08
CA THR A 10 -4.36 8.05 -31.16
C THR A 10 -3.46 9.27 -31.40
N ARG A 11 -4.02 10.49 -31.41
CA ARG A 11 -3.22 11.72 -31.53
C ARG A 11 -2.24 11.91 -30.37
N ILE A 12 -2.67 11.66 -29.12
CA ILE A 12 -1.78 11.73 -27.94
C ILE A 12 -0.60 10.76 -28.06
N LEU A 13 -0.85 9.51 -28.45
CA LEU A 13 0.21 8.51 -28.60
C LEU A 13 1.18 8.85 -29.72
N THR A 14 0.68 9.38 -30.85
CA THR A 14 1.53 9.87 -31.93
C THR A 14 2.42 11.03 -31.46
N GLU A 15 1.88 11.98 -30.69
CA GLU A 15 2.67 13.09 -30.13
C GLU A 15 3.75 12.58 -29.14
N LEU A 16 3.43 11.55 -28.35
CA LEU A 16 4.40 10.89 -27.47
C LEU A 16 5.53 10.19 -28.24
N LYS A 17 5.22 9.53 -29.37
CA LYS A 17 6.22 8.86 -30.24
C LYS A 17 7.12 9.85 -30.97
N VAL A 18 6.57 10.97 -31.46
CA VAL A 18 7.36 12.09 -32.02
C VAL A 18 8.30 12.67 -30.96
N GLY A 19 7.85 12.66 -29.71
CA GLY A 19 8.61 13.08 -28.54
C GLY A 19 8.52 14.58 -28.27
N SER A 20 8.86 14.96 -27.04
CA SER A 20 8.80 16.35 -26.57
C SER A 20 10.05 16.70 -25.77
N MET A 21 10.41 17.99 -25.76
CA MET A 21 11.49 18.47 -24.92
C MET A 21 11.01 18.56 -23.47
N LEU A 22 11.64 17.80 -22.57
CA LEU A 22 11.38 17.82 -21.14
C LEU A 22 12.68 18.09 -20.39
N THR A 23 12.60 18.87 -19.32
CA THR A 23 13.73 19.15 -18.44
C THR A 23 13.68 18.21 -17.24
N LYS A 24 14.63 17.28 -17.17
CA LYS A 24 14.84 16.43 -16.01
C LYS A 24 15.48 17.24 -14.88
N ARG A 25 14.88 17.21 -13.69
CA ARG A 25 15.38 17.91 -12.50
C ARG A 25 15.94 16.92 -11.46
N LYS A 26 17.06 17.28 -10.84
CA LYS A 26 17.70 16.50 -9.77
C LYS A 26 17.65 17.26 -8.44
N ARG A 27 17.72 16.51 -7.33
CA ARG A 27 17.62 17.01 -5.96
C ARG A 27 18.72 18.00 -5.57
N ASN A 28 19.86 17.98 -6.27
CA ASN A 28 20.99 18.89 -6.09
C ASN A 28 20.86 20.20 -6.89
N GLY A 29 19.83 20.35 -7.72
CA GLY A 29 19.62 21.53 -8.57
C GLY A 29 20.01 21.32 -10.04
N GLU A 30 20.67 20.21 -10.39
CA GLU A 30 21.04 19.92 -11.78
C GLU A 30 19.81 19.77 -12.67
N LYS A 31 19.92 20.27 -13.90
CA LYS A 31 18.88 20.20 -14.91
C LYS A 31 19.42 19.64 -16.23
N TYR A 32 18.65 18.76 -16.85
CA TYR A 32 19.00 18.15 -18.13
C TYR A 32 17.80 18.25 -19.08
N SER A 33 17.89 19.13 -20.07
CA SER A 33 16.89 19.21 -21.13
C SER A 33 17.14 18.08 -22.14
N ARG A 34 16.14 17.24 -22.39
CA ARG A 34 16.23 16.06 -23.26
C ARG A 34 14.94 15.90 -24.04
N ARG A 35 15.03 15.41 -25.27
CA ARG A 35 13.86 14.97 -26.04
C ARG A 35 13.46 13.59 -25.56
N PHE A 36 12.39 13.52 -24.77
CA PHE A 36 11.78 12.27 -24.36
C PHE A 36 10.81 11.80 -25.45
N PHE A 37 10.74 10.50 -25.67
CA PHE A 37 9.83 9.88 -26.63
C PHE A 37 9.32 8.53 -26.10
N LEU A 38 8.15 8.13 -26.60
CA LEU A 38 7.60 6.80 -26.43
C LEU A 38 8.09 5.90 -27.57
N ASP A 39 8.49 4.68 -27.23
CA ASP A 39 8.88 3.68 -28.22
C ASP A 39 7.73 3.33 -29.20
N GLU A 40 8.09 2.86 -30.39
CA GLU A 40 7.11 2.45 -31.42
C GLU A 40 6.13 1.39 -30.93
N HIS A 41 6.60 0.48 -30.05
CA HIS A 41 5.82 -0.58 -29.43
C HIS A 41 5.16 -0.18 -28.12
N GLU A 42 5.20 1.10 -27.75
CA GLU A 42 4.49 1.67 -26.59
C GLU A 42 4.89 1.03 -25.25
N SER A 43 6.08 0.42 -25.21
CA SER A 43 6.52 -0.44 -24.10
C SER A 43 7.35 0.29 -23.05
N PHE A 44 8.05 1.36 -23.45
CA PHE A 44 8.87 2.18 -22.56
C PHE A 44 8.98 3.61 -23.11
N ILE A 45 9.34 4.54 -22.23
CA ILE A 45 9.80 5.87 -22.62
C ILE A 45 11.32 5.96 -22.51
N SER A 46 11.93 6.72 -23.41
CA SER A 46 13.38 6.94 -23.43
C SER A 46 13.68 8.38 -23.84
N TYR A 47 14.96 8.74 -23.85
CA TYR A 47 15.43 10.04 -24.32
C TYR A 47 16.77 9.91 -25.03
N HIS A 48 17.00 10.75 -26.03
CA HIS A 48 18.31 10.80 -26.69
C HIS A 48 19.35 11.48 -25.77
N GLN A 49 20.52 10.85 -25.57
CA GLN A 49 21.64 11.49 -24.86
C GLN A 49 22.34 12.50 -25.77
N SER A 50 22.72 13.65 -25.22
CA SER A 50 23.60 14.60 -25.89
C SER A 50 25.04 14.09 -25.83
N GLU A 51 25.66 13.90 -27.01
CA GLU A 51 27.11 13.84 -27.27
C GLU A 51 27.91 12.54 -26.99
N LYS A 52 27.29 11.38 -26.73
CA LYS A 52 28.04 10.10 -26.68
C LYS A 52 27.46 9.05 -27.62
N VAL A 53 28.19 8.77 -28.71
CA VAL A 53 27.81 7.88 -29.83
C VAL A 53 27.60 6.41 -29.41
N PHE A 54 28.05 6.00 -28.21
CA PHE A 54 28.00 4.61 -27.74
C PHE A 54 27.27 4.37 -26.41
N ALA A 55 26.60 5.37 -25.83
CA ALA A 55 25.90 5.20 -24.56
C ALA A 55 24.42 4.81 -24.79
N GLN A 56 23.98 3.68 -24.26
CA GLN A 56 22.57 3.29 -24.29
C GLN A 56 21.72 4.31 -23.51
N SER A 57 20.64 4.79 -24.14
CA SER A 57 19.67 5.65 -23.47
C SER A 57 18.92 4.87 -22.38
N HIS A 58 18.70 5.52 -21.23
CA HIS A 58 17.95 4.90 -20.15
C HIS A 58 16.50 4.69 -20.59
N ARG A 59 15.95 3.51 -20.30
CA ARG A 59 14.58 3.11 -20.64
C ARG A 59 13.76 3.05 -19.36
N TYR A 60 12.60 3.69 -19.36
CA TYR A 60 11.64 3.61 -18.26
C TYR A 60 10.44 2.82 -18.78
N TYR A 61 10.30 1.58 -18.34
CA TYR A 61 9.26 0.69 -18.85
C TYR A 61 7.89 1.09 -18.32
N ILE A 62 6.88 1.10 -19.19
CA ILE A 62 5.52 1.48 -18.81
C ILE A 62 4.96 0.57 -17.71
N HIS A 63 5.30 -0.72 -17.74
CA HIS A 63 4.80 -1.70 -16.77
C HIS A 63 5.46 -1.59 -15.38
N GLU A 64 6.56 -0.84 -15.25
CA GLU A 64 7.27 -0.58 -13.99
C GLU A 64 6.82 0.74 -13.33
N ILE A 65 5.99 1.54 -14.00
CA ILE A 65 5.49 2.81 -13.46
C ILE A 65 4.42 2.50 -12.40
N ASP A 66 4.69 2.96 -11.18
CA ASP A 66 3.79 2.80 -10.03
C ASP A 66 2.78 3.95 -9.95
N GLU A 67 3.25 5.18 -10.19
CA GLU A 67 2.43 6.39 -10.01
C GLU A 67 2.99 7.56 -10.84
N ILE A 68 2.09 8.43 -11.32
CA ILE A 68 2.44 9.72 -11.92
C ILE A 68 1.78 10.83 -11.10
N ARG A 69 2.56 11.81 -10.65
CA ARG A 69 2.08 12.98 -9.92
C ARG A 69 2.26 14.26 -10.73
N ALA A 70 1.19 15.01 -10.94
CA ALA A 70 1.27 16.36 -11.51
C ALA A 70 1.75 17.36 -10.46
N GLY A 71 2.50 18.39 -10.85
CA GLY A 71 2.92 19.49 -9.98
C GLY A 71 4.02 19.15 -8.97
N PHE A 72 4.11 19.94 -7.90
CA PHE A 72 5.19 19.90 -6.92
C PHE A 72 4.92 18.98 -5.73
N HIS A 73 4.28 17.84 -5.96
CA HIS A 73 3.89 16.89 -4.92
C HIS A 73 5.02 15.91 -4.52
N THR A 74 6.28 16.39 -4.50
CA THR A 74 7.46 15.60 -4.12
C THR A 74 8.46 16.44 -3.31
N ARG A 75 9.18 15.79 -2.39
CA ARG A 75 10.24 16.43 -1.58
C ARG A 75 11.35 17.06 -2.43
N THR A 76 11.60 16.50 -3.61
CA THR A 76 12.58 17.04 -4.55
C THR A 76 12.12 18.40 -5.05
N PHE A 77 10.88 18.54 -5.51
CA PHE A 77 10.34 19.83 -5.94
C PHE A 77 10.20 20.83 -4.78
N ASP A 78 9.74 20.40 -3.59
CA ASP A 78 9.71 21.27 -2.40
C ASP A 78 11.09 21.89 -2.11
N ARG A 79 12.15 21.09 -2.24
CA ARG A 79 13.52 21.55 -2.04
C ARG A 79 13.97 22.50 -3.17
N LEU A 80 13.61 22.21 -4.41
CA LEU A 80 13.97 23.05 -5.55
C LEU A 80 13.32 24.43 -5.45
N VAL A 81 12.04 24.49 -5.02
CA VAL A 81 11.34 25.76 -4.74
C VAL A 81 12.01 26.52 -3.61
N ARG A 82 12.28 25.86 -2.48
CA ARG A 82 12.97 26.49 -1.32
C ARG A 82 14.37 27.01 -1.61
N ARG A 83 15.05 26.46 -2.61
CA ARG A 83 16.40 26.86 -3.05
C ARG A 83 16.38 27.74 -4.29
N GLU A 84 15.20 28.20 -4.72
CA GLU A 84 15.02 29.11 -5.86
C GLU A 84 15.59 28.55 -7.18
N PHE A 85 15.60 27.22 -7.32
CA PHE A 85 16.00 26.55 -8.57
C PHE A 85 14.85 26.42 -9.58
N VAL A 86 13.61 26.58 -9.11
CA VAL A 86 12.35 26.57 -9.86
C VAL A 86 11.39 27.57 -9.19
N GLU A 87 10.54 28.19 -9.99
CA GLU A 87 9.55 29.16 -9.49
C GLU A 87 8.26 28.45 -9.05
N PRO A 88 7.48 28.99 -8.10
CA PRO A 88 6.18 28.43 -7.75
C PRO A 88 5.23 28.29 -8.95
N THR A 89 5.32 29.22 -9.92
CA THR A 89 4.52 29.18 -11.16
C THR A 89 4.88 28.01 -12.08
N ASP A 90 6.08 27.45 -11.95
CA ASP A 90 6.53 26.29 -12.72
C ASP A 90 5.77 24.99 -12.34
N GLU A 91 4.99 25.00 -11.26
CA GLU A 91 4.17 23.86 -10.85
C GLU A 91 3.24 23.39 -11.98
N GLN A 92 2.75 24.34 -12.79
CA GLN A 92 1.82 24.08 -13.89
C GLN A 92 2.45 23.26 -15.02
N VAL A 93 3.78 23.15 -15.09
CA VAL A 93 4.50 22.39 -16.12
C VAL A 93 5.26 21.19 -15.55
N ALA A 94 5.25 21.00 -14.23
CA ALA A 94 5.99 19.94 -13.56
C ALA A 94 5.17 18.66 -13.39
N PHE A 95 5.85 17.52 -13.42
CA PHE A 95 5.30 16.22 -13.02
C PHE A 95 6.41 15.25 -12.63
N SER A 96 6.07 14.22 -11.86
CA SER A 96 6.99 13.18 -11.40
C SER A 96 6.45 11.79 -11.71
N ILE A 97 7.35 10.90 -12.12
CA ILE A 97 7.05 9.48 -12.36
C ILE A 97 7.77 8.66 -11.28
N PHE A 98 7.00 7.85 -10.55
CA PHE A 98 7.49 6.85 -9.61
C PHE A 98 7.50 5.49 -10.29
N TYR A 99 8.60 4.77 -10.16
CA TYR A 99 8.78 3.46 -10.78
C TYR A 99 9.61 2.53 -9.90
N ASN A 100 9.62 1.23 -10.24
CA ASN A 100 10.30 0.18 -9.49
C ASN A 100 9.80 0.00 -8.04
N ASN A 101 8.48 -0.08 -7.83
CA ASN A 101 7.85 -0.18 -6.51
C ASN A 101 8.20 1.01 -5.59
N TYR A 102 8.09 2.24 -6.10
CA TYR A 102 8.38 3.49 -5.40
C TYR A 102 9.84 3.66 -4.94
N ARG A 103 10.77 2.86 -5.47
CA ARG A 103 12.20 2.97 -5.14
C ARG A 103 12.87 4.11 -5.89
N ASP A 104 12.41 4.39 -7.11
CA ASP A 104 13.02 5.37 -8.00
C ASP A 104 12.02 6.47 -8.41
N GLU A 105 12.55 7.67 -8.61
CA GLU A 105 11.79 8.87 -8.96
C GLU A 105 12.40 9.58 -10.17
N LEU A 106 11.56 9.97 -11.13
CA LEU A 106 11.92 10.78 -12.30
C LEU A 106 11.11 12.08 -12.29
N HIS A 107 11.78 13.21 -12.03
CA HIS A 107 11.16 14.53 -11.99
C HIS A 107 11.37 15.27 -13.32
N LEU A 108 10.28 15.70 -13.95
CA LEU A 108 10.27 16.32 -15.27
C LEU A 108 9.51 17.65 -15.25
N MET A 109 9.96 18.57 -16.10
CA MET A 109 9.26 19.81 -16.40
C MET A 109 9.06 19.91 -17.91
N ALA A 110 7.81 20.09 -18.32
CA ALA A 110 7.43 20.31 -19.71
C ALA A 110 7.67 21.77 -20.14
N THR A 111 7.66 22.02 -21.44
CA THR A 111 7.79 23.38 -21.99
C THR A 111 6.53 24.23 -21.80
N ASN A 112 5.38 23.59 -21.60
CA ASN A 112 4.10 24.23 -21.33
C ASN A 112 3.14 23.21 -20.70
N GLU A 113 2.03 23.72 -20.15
CA GLU A 113 1.03 22.89 -19.48
C GLU A 113 0.39 21.86 -20.43
N ARG A 114 0.18 22.22 -21.69
CA ARG A 114 -0.39 21.31 -22.69
C ARG A 114 0.50 20.07 -22.86
N THR A 115 1.81 20.25 -23.03
CA THR A 115 2.78 19.16 -23.14
C THR A 115 2.78 18.29 -21.89
N LYS A 116 2.78 18.88 -20.68
CA LYS A 116 2.65 18.12 -19.42
C LYS A 116 1.40 17.24 -19.44
N ASN A 117 0.25 17.80 -19.81
CA ASN A 117 -1.03 17.10 -19.81
C ASN A 117 -1.05 15.96 -20.84
N ILE A 118 -0.49 16.15 -22.03
CA ILE A 118 -0.33 15.09 -23.04
C ILE A 118 0.49 13.91 -22.48
N TRP A 119 1.62 14.21 -21.83
CA TRP A 119 2.50 13.20 -21.25
C TRP A 119 1.82 12.41 -20.13
N ILE A 120 1.20 13.09 -19.17
CA ILE A 120 0.49 12.44 -18.07
C ILE A 120 -0.66 11.58 -18.59
N GLN A 121 -1.51 12.13 -19.48
CA GLN A 121 -2.67 11.41 -19.99
C GLN A 121 -2.28 10.19 -20.84
N GLY A 122 -1.29 10.34 -21.72
CA GLY A 122 -0.86 9.24 -22.57
C GLY A 122 -0.16 8.12 -21.80
N LEU A 123 0.68 8.46 -20.81
CA LEU A 123 1.28 7.47 -19.93
C LEU A 123 0.23 6.76 -19.06
N GLN A 124 -0.71 7.50 -18.46
CA GLN A 124 -1.80 6.91 -17.69
C GLN A 124 -2.65 5.96 -18.54
N TYR A 125 -2.95 6.36 -19.78
CA TYR A 125 -3.67 5.50 -20.73
C TYR A 125 -2.93 4.20 -21.02
N LEU A 126 -1.60 4.25 -21.22
CA LEU A 126 -0.81 3.05 -21.49
C LEU A 126 -0.74 2.12 -20.26
N ILE A 127 -0.63 2.69 -19.06
CA ILE A 127 -0.70 1.93 -17.79
C ILE A 127 -2.04 1.20 -17.69
N ASP A 128 -3.14 1.91 -17.92
CA ASP A 128 -4.50 1.35 -17.88
C ASP A 128 -4.71 0.30 -18.99
N LEU A 129 -4.16 0.53 -20.19
CA LEU A 129 -4.21 -0.40 -21.31
C LEU A 129 -3.40 -1.67 -21.00
N HIS A 130 -2.22 -1.56 -20.40
CA HIS A 130 -1.42 -2.70 -19.95
C HIS A 130 -2.10 -3.45 -18.80
N ALA A 131 -2.84 -2.77 -17.93
CA ALA A 131 -3.66 -3.40 -16.90
C ALA A 131 -4.85 -4.16 -17.53
N LYS A 132 -5.50 -3.59 -18.55
CA LYS A 132 -6.61 -4.23 -19.30
C LYS A 132 -6.15 -5.37 -20.21
N LYS A 133 -5.02 -5.25 -20.91
CA LYS A 133 -4.44 -6.32 -21.73
C LYS A 133 -4.03 -7.51 -20.85
N ARG A 134 -3.49 -7.26 -19.65
CA ARG A 134 -3.29 -8.30 -18.63
C ARG A 134 -4.58 -9.03 -18.24
N GLN A 135 -5.75 -8.41 -18.44
CA GLN A 135 -7.08 -8.99 -18.21
C GLN A 135 -7.76 -9.52 -19.49
N GLN A 136 -7.26 -9.21 -20.69
CA GLN A 136 -7.81 -9.62 -21.99
C GLN A 136 -6.67 -10.05 -22.93
N HIS A 137 -6.23 -11.30 -22.85
CA HIS A 137 -5.21 -11.83 -23.77
C HIS A 137 -5.86 -12.60 -24.93
N VAL A 138 -6.19 -11.89 -26.01
CA VAL A 138 -6.39 -12.46 -27.36
C VAL A 138 -5.36 -11.85 -28.31
N LEU A 139 -4.14 -12.36 -28.22
CA LEU A 139 -3.16 -12.46 -29.32
C LEU A 139 -2.38 -13.74 -28.97
N SER A 140 -2.36 -14.74 -29.86
CA SER A 140 -1.94 -16.11 -29.53
C SER A 140 -0.68 -16.17 -28.66
N GLU A 141 -0.62 -17.12 -27.74
CA GLU A 141 0.57 -17.40 -26.90
C GLU A 141 1.88 -17.30 -27.71
N THR A 142 1.85 -17.80 -28.96
CA THR A 142 2.90 -17.68 -29.95
C THR A 142 3.34 -16.23 -30.20
N ASN A 143 2.43 -15.28 -30.43
CA ASN A 143 2.76 -13.87 -30.64
C ASN A 143 3.37 -13.20 -29.40
N TRP A 144 2.94 -13.62 -28.21
CA TRP A 144 3.55 -13.15 -26.97
C TRP A 144 4.96 -13.71 -26.80
N ILE A 145 5.18 -15.00 -27.06
CA ILE A 145 6.52 -15.61 -27.05
C ILE A 145 7.43 -14.94 -28.10
N LEU A 146 6.92 -14.71 -29.31
CA LEU A 146 7.64 -14.00 -30.37
C LEU A 146 7.97 -12.54 -30.01
N SER A 147 7.26 -11.92 -29.06
CA SER A 147 7.66 -10.60 -28.56
C SER A 147 8.95 -10.67 -27.74
N TYR A 148 9.19 -11.75 -27.00
CA TYR A 148 10.47 -11.99 -26.32
C TYR A 148 11.58 -12.39 -27.28
N PHE A 149 11.24 -13.11 -28.36
CA PHE A 149 12.19 -13.35 -29.45
C PHE A 149 12.74 -12.02 -29.98
N ARG A 150 11.85 -11.08 -30.31
CA ARG A 150 12.21 -9.74 -30.80
C ARG A 150 12.97 -8.91 -29.76
N LEU A 151 12.70 -9.12 -28.47
CA LEU A 151 13.43 -8.46 -27.39
C LEU A 151 14.88 -8.99 -27.26
N ALA A 152 15.06 -10.28 -27.51
CA ALA A 152 16.35 -10.95 -27.47
C ALA A 152 17.21 -10.66 -28.72
N ASP A 153 16.58 -10.56 -29.89
CA ASP A 153 17.20 -10.29 -31.19
C ASP A 153 17.59 -8.80 -31.31
N LYS A 154 18.65 -8.40 -30.59
CA LYS A 154 19.09 -7.00 -30.55
C LYS A 154 19.78 -6.56 -31.84
N ASP A 155 20.41 -7.48 -32.54
CA ASP A 155 21.09 -7.22 -33.81
C ASP A 155 20.16 -7.33 -35.02
N LYS A 156 18.92 -7.79 -34.82
CA LYS A 156 17.88 -7.96 -35.85
C LYS A 156 18.31 -8.95 -36.91
N SER A 157 19.09 -9.96 -36.53
CA SER A 157 19.54 -11.02 -37.42
C SER A 157 18.40 -11.97 -37.83
N GLY A 158 17.28 -11.96 -37.10
CA GLY A 158 16.16 -12.88 -37.34
C GLY A 158 16.37 -14.27 -36.75
N THR A 159 17.45 -14.47 -35.98
CA THR A 159 17.81 -15.70 -35.27
C THR A 159 18.40 -15.33 -33.90
N LEU A 160 18.42 -16.25 -32.95
CA LEU A 160 18.97 -15.99 -31.61
C LEU A 160 20.18 -16.85 -31.31
N THR A 161 21.27 -16.20 -30.92
CA THR A 161 22.43 -16.88 -30.37
C THR A 161 22.14 -17.42 -28.95
N LYS A 162 22.90 -18.44 -28.52
CA LYS A 162 22.89 -18.91 -27.11
C LYS A 162 23.06 -17.77 -26.11
N ARG A 163 23.95 -16.82 -26.43
CA ARG A 163 24.22 -15.64 -25.59
C ARG A 163 23.01 -14.73 -25.47
N GLU A 164 22.26 -14.52 -26.55
CA GLU A 164 21.05 -13.69 -26.53
C GLU A 164 19.91 -14.35 -25.77
N CYS A 165 19.69 -15.65 -25.99
CA CYS A 165 18.74 -16.42 -25.21
C CYS A 165 19.08 -16.38 -23.71
N ARG A 166 20.35 -16.56 -23.34
CA ARG A 166 20.77 -16.56 -21.93
C ARG A 166 20.62 -15.18 -21.26
N ARG A 167 20.89 -14.10 -22.01
CA ARG A 167 20.61 -12.74 -21.54
C ARG A 167 19.13 -12.46 -21.41
N LEU A 168 18.29 -12.93 -22.33
CA LEU A 168 16.84 -12.79 -22.19
C LEU A 168 16.35 -13.43 -20.88
N LEU A 169 16.78 -14.67 -20.61
CA LEU A 169 16.39 -15.38 -19.39
C LEU A 169 16.86 -14.64 -18.13
N THR A 170 18.12 -14.21 -18.10
CA THR A 170 18.72 -13.60 -16.90
C THR A 170 18.27 -12.15 -16.69
N ASP A 171 18.36 -11.34 -17.74
CA ASP A 171 18.22 -9.88 -17.65
C ASP A 171 16.77 -9.41 -17.84
N SER A 172 15.96 -10.15 -18.60
CA SER A 172 14.58 -9.74 -18.92
C SER A 172 13.51 -10.57 -18.23
N LEU A 173 13.78 -11.85 -17.95
CA LEU A 173 12.83 -12.76 -17.30
C LEU A 173 13.21 -13.11 -15.86
N ASN A 174 14.40 -12.70 -15.41
CA ASN A 174 14.96 -13.02 -14.08
C ASN A 174 14.90 -14.53 -13.75
N ALA A 175 15.07 -15.38 -14.77
CA ALA A 175 15.06 -16.82 -14.66
C ALA A 175 16.49 -17.36 -14.53
N LYS A 176 16.78 -18.00 -13.39
CA LYS A 176 18.08 -18.63 -13.13
C LYS A 176 18.05 -20.08 -13.60
N VAL A 177 18.52 -20.33 -14.82
CA VAL A 177 18.59 -21.68 -15.41
C VAL A 177 20.05 -22.19 -15.35
N PRO A 178 20.30 -23.34 -14.70
CA PRO A 178 21.62 -23.99 -14.70
C PRO A 178 22.18 -24.15 -16.13
N GLU A 179 23.50 -24.03 -16.28
CA GLU A 179 24.15 -24.02 -17.60
C GLU A 179 23.94 -25.34 -18.36
N ASP A 180 24.06 -26.46 -17.67
CA ASP A 180 23.84 -27.81 -18.20
C ASP A 180 22.41 -28.01 -18.71
N VAL A 181 21.41 -27.52 -17.97
CA VAL A 181 19.99 -27.59 -18.36
C VAL A 181 19.72 -26.69 -19.57
N PHE A 182 20.28 -25.48 -19.57
CA PHE A 182 20.13 -24.55 -20.70
C PHE A 182 20.76 -25.10 -21.98
N GLU A 183 21.99 -25.61 -21.90
CA GLU A 183 22.71 -26.17 -23.05
C GLU A 183 21.98 -27.38 -23.63
N LYS A 184 21.52 -28.30 -22.77
CA LYS A 184 20.73 -29.44 -23.21
C LYS A 184 19.44 -29.01 -23.89
N LEU A 185 18.70 -28.08 -23.28
CA LEU A 185 17.45 -27.59 -23.83
C LEU A 185 17.64 -26.87 -25.17
N PHE A 186 18.67 -26.04 -25.28
CA PHE A 186 18.98 -25.32 -26.51
C PHE A 186 19.30 -26.30 -27.65
N GLN A 187 20.12 -27.31 -27.38
CA GLN A 187 20.46 -28.38 -28.35
C GLN A 187 19.24 -29.20 -28.76
N GLU A 188 18.34 -29.52 -27.83
CA GLU A 188 17.11 -30.27 -28.13
C GLU A 188 16.12 -29.47 -29.00
N THR A 189 16.19 -28.14 -28.97
CA THR A 189 15.27 -27.25 -29.71
C THR A 189 15.85 -26.64 -30.99
N ASP A 190 17.18 -26.68 -31.17
CA ASP A 190 17.89 -26.31 -32.40
C ASP A 190 17.78 -27.45 -33.42
N ILE A 191 16.62 -27.54 -34.06
CA ILE A 191 16.30 -28.61 -35.02
C ILE A 191 17.09 -28.43 -36.32
N SER A 192 17.36 -27.18 -36.70
CA SER A 192 18.16 -26.82 -37.87
C SER A 192 19.65 -27.19 -37.71
N GLY A 193 20.14 -27.27 -36.47
CA GLY A 193 21.52 -27.63 -36.15
C GLY A 193 22.52 -26.51 -36.47
N GLU A 194 22.03 -25.28 -36.63
CA GLU A 194 22.84 -24.12 -37.01
C GLU A 194 23.54 -23.46 -35.82
N GLY A 195 23.26 -23.90 -34.59
CA GLY A 195 23.75 -23.30 -33.36
C GLY A 195 23.02 -22.00 -32.99
N LEU A 196 21.89 -21.73 -33.65
CA LEU A 196 21.04 -20.55 -33.53
C LEU A 196 19.58 -20.99 -33.44
N LEU A 197 18.73 -20.22 -32.76
CA LEU A 197 17.29 -20.49 -32.76
C LEU A 197 16.58 -19.52 -33.69
N ASN A 198 15.90 -20.05 -34.70
CA ASN A 198 14.93 -19.29 -35.49
C ASN A 198 13.62 -19.06 -34.67
N PRO A 199 12.66 -18.27 -35.18
CA PRO A 199 11.43 -17.95 -34.44
C PRO A 199 10.64 -19.18 -33.97
N ASP A 200 10.52 -20.22 -34.79
CA ASP A 200 9.74 -21.43 -34.47
C ASP A 200 10.47 -22.32 -33.45
N GLU A 201 11.78 -22.46 -33.60
CA GLU A 201 12.65 -23.16 -32.64
C GLU A 201 12.64 -22.47 -31.28
N PHE A 202 12.66 -21.13 -31.26
CA PHE A 202 12.56 -20.36 -30.03
C PHE A 202 11.19 -20.50 -29.35
N ILE A 203 10.10 -20.59 -30.12
CA ILE A 203 8.78 -20.88 -29.54
C ILE A 203 8.79 -22.23 -28.82
N ASN A 204 9.39 -23.25 -29.44
CA ASN A 204 9.52 -24.57 -28.83
C ASN A 204 10.43 -24.52 -27.59
N PHE A 205 11.59 -23.88 -27.68
CA PHE A 205 12.51 -23.65 -26.56
C PHE A 205 11.78 -23.03 -25.36
N PHE A 206 11.03 -21.95 -25.60
CA PHE A 206 10.32 -21.23 -24.55
C PHE A 206 9.19 -22.06 -23.93
N ARG A 207 8.46 -22.81 -24.75
CA ARG A 207 7.41 -23.73 -24.25
C ARG A 207 7.99 -24.80 -23.36
N VAL A 208 9.05 -25.48 -23.79
CA VAL A 208 9.69 -26.54 -22.98
C VAL A 208 10.29 -25.96 -21.70
N LEU A 209 10.92 -24.79 -21.77
CA LEU A 209 11.45 -24.10 -20.59
C LEU A 209 10.36 -23.77 -19.55
N THR A 210 9.19 -23.36 -20.02
CA THR A 210 8.09 -22.90 -19.16
C THR A 210 7.05 -23.98 -18.87
N ARG A 211 7.33 -25.24 -19.24
CA ARG A 211 6.45 -26.38 -18.98
C ARG A 211 6.21 -26.55 -17.47
N ARG A 212 4.92 -26.51 -17.10
CA ARG A 212 4.46 -26.71 -15.72
C ARG A 212 4.03 -28.16 -15.52
N ILE A 213 5.00 -29.06 -15.43
CA ILE A 213 4.78 -30.49 -15.20
C ILE A 213 3.99 -30.71 -13.91
N ASP A 214 4.25 -29.90 -12.89
CA ASP A 214 3.49 -29.88 -11.64
C ASP A 214 1.99 -29.62 -11.83
N LEU A 215 1.63 -28.66 -12.71
CA LEU A 215 0.22 -28.39 -13.03
C LEU A 215 -0.40 -29.53 -13.85
N TYR A 216 0.37 -30.11 -14.77
CA TYR A 216 -0.06 -31.29 -15.51
C TYR A 216 -0.38 -32.46 -14.57
N GLU A 217 0.50 -32.73 -13.60
CA GLU A 217 0.30 -33.79 -12.61
C GLU A 217 -0.92 -33.59 -11.72
N VAL A 218 -1.29 -32.33 -11.47
CA VAL A 218 -2.55 -32.01 -10.78
C VAL A 218 -3.73 -32.22 -11.71
N MET A 219 -3.68 -31.68 -12.92
CA MET A 219 -4.79 -31.71 -13.88
C MET A 219 -5.16 -33.15 -14.30
N GLN A 220 -4.16 -34.00 -14.57
CA GLN A 220 -4.36 -35.38 -15.00
C GLN A 220 -5.13 -36.23 -13.97
N LYS A 221 -5.10 -35.87 -12.68
CA LYS A 221 -5.86 -36.58 -11.64
C LYS A 221 -7.37 -36.44 -11.79
N TYR A 222 -7.81 -35.43 -12.55
CA TYR A 222 -9.22 -35.05 -12.66
C TYR A 222 -9.76 -35.14 -14.09
N VAL A 223 -8.91 -35.38 -15.08
CA VAL A 223 -9.28 -35.55 -16.49
C VAL A 223 -9.46 -37.04 -16.80
N LYS A 224 -10.49 -37.40 -17.58
CA LYS A 224 -10.68 -38.76 -18.08
C LYS A 224 -9.89 -38.99 -19.38
N ASN A 225 -9.52 -40.24 -19.68
CA ASN A 225 -8.77 -40.63 -20.88
C ASN A 225 -7.39 -39.96 -21.01
N VAL A 226 -6.66 -39.84 -19.89
CA VAL A 226 -5.31 -39.26 -19.84
C VAL A 226 -4.32 -40.01 -20.76
N ASP A 227 -4.49 -41.33 -20.93
CA ASP A 227 -3.59 -42.16 -21.75
C ASP A 227 -3.56 -41.75 -23.24
N GLN A 228 -4.51 -40.94 -23.69
CA GLN A 228 -4.59 -40.39 -25.05
C GLN A 228 -4.16 -38.91 -25.13
N GLN A 229 -3.77 -38.31 -24.00
CA GLN A 229 -3.50 -36.87 -23.87
C GLN A 229 -2.05 -36.62 -23.43
N THR A 230 -1.38 -35.73 -24.13
CA THR A 230 -0.05 -35.21 -23.79
C THR A 230 -0.19 -33.94 -22.94
N ILE A 231 0.92 -33.49 -22.34
CA ILE A 231 0.96 -32.22 -21.60
C ILE A 231 0.45 -31.02 -22.42
N ASP A 232 0.66 -31.04 -23.74
CA ASP A 232 0.27 -29.95 -24.64
C ASP A 232 -1.18 -30.09 -25.14
N THR A 233 -1.82 -31.25 -24.95
CA THR A 233 -3.17 -31.54 -25.45
C THR A 233 -4.19 -31.81 -24.34
N ILE A 234 -3.74 -31.90 -23.08
CA ILE A 234 -4.63 -32.17 -21.95
C ILE A 234 -5.68 -31.08 -21.80
N CYS A 235 -6.94 -31.49 -21.72
CA CYS A 235 -8.07 -30.60 -21.58
C CYS A 235 -9.04 -31.14 -20.53
N MET A 236 -9.56 -30.25 -19.69
CA MET A 236 -10.57 -30.53 -18.69
C MET A 236 -11.92 -30.04 -19.20
N ASN A 237 -12.91 -30.92 -19.25
CA ASN A 237 -14.26 -30.50 -19.64
C ASN A 237 -15.02 -29.89 -18.46
N ILE A 238 -16.19 -29.29 -18.76
CA ILE A 238 -17.06 -28.65 -17.76
C ILE A 238 -17.31 -29.54 -16.53
N ASN A 239 -17.62 -30.82 -16.70
CA ASN A 239 -17.95 -31.71 -15.57
C ASN A 239 -16.74 -32.00 -14.68
N GLU A 240 -15.58 -32.17 -15.29
CA GLU A 240 -14.32 -32.43 -14.58
C GLU A 240 -13.87 -31.18 -13.81
N LEU A 241 -14.00 -30.00 -14.44
CA LEU A 241 -13.71 -28.72 -13.78
C LEU A 241 -14.69 -28.47 -12.65
N LEU A 242 -15.97 -28.72 -12.87
CA LEU A 242 -17.01 -28.65 -11.84
C LEU A 242 -16.68 -29.54 -10.63
N TYR A 243 -16.20 -30.77 -10.88
CA TYR A 243 -15.75 -31.68 -9.83
C TYR A 243 -14.54 -31.14 -9.07
N PHE A 244 -13.53 -30.65 -9.79
CA PHE A 244 -12.33 -30.04 -9.21
C PHE A 244 -12.69 -28.86 -8.29
N LEU A 245 -13.53 -27.94 -8.75
CA LEU A 245 -13.94 -26.76 -7.98
C LEU A 245 -14.70 -27.13 -6.71
N ARG A 246 -15.64 -28.07 -6.82
CA ARG A 246 -16.48 -28.48 -5.67
C ARG A 246 -15.71 -29.32 -4.66
N THR A 247 -14.96 -30.31 -5.14
CA THR A 247 -14.42 -31.37 -4.28
C THR A 247 -13.01 -31.06 -3.80
N VAL A 248 -12.19 -30.45 -4.65
CA VAL A 248 -10.75 -30.23 -4.36
C VAL A 248 -10.53 -28.85 -3.78
N GLN A 249 -11.05 -27.82 -4.44
CA GLN A 249 -10.88 -26.44 -3.98
C GLN A 249 -11.82 -26.07 -2.83
N ASN A 250 -12.77 -26.97 -2.50
CA ASN A 250 -13.88 -26.70 -1.57
C ASN A 250 -14.49 -25.30 -1.80
N GLN A 251 -14.53 -24.89 -3.07
CA GLN A 251 -14.97 -23.56 -3.45
C GLN A 251 -16.49 -23.53 -3.36
N THR A 252 -16.95 -23.17 -2.18
CA THR A 252 -18.37 -22.90 -1.93
C THR A 252 -18.85 -21.59 -2.57
N ILE A 253 -17.97 -20.69 -3.02
CA ILE A 253 -18.36 -19.29 -3.32
C ILE A 253 -17.47 -18.70 -4.44
N ILE A 254 -18.02 -18.56 -5.64
CA ILE A 254 -17.50 -17.68 -6.69
C ILE A 254 -18.44 -16.47 -6.75
N LYS A 255 -17.88 -15.26 -6.91
CA LYS A 255 -18.69 -14.06 -7.09
C LYS A 255 -19.50 -14.19 -8.38
N TYR A 256 -20.83 -14.14 -8.28
CA TYR A 256 -21.65 -13.73 -9.42
C TYR A 256 -21.86 -12.22 -9.33
N GLN A 257 -21.23 -11.47 -10.22
CA GLN A 257 -21.65 -10.09 -10.51
C GLN A 257 -22.72 -10.14 -11.59
N SER A 258 -23.98 -9.98 -11.21
CA SER A 258 -25.02 -9.70 -12.20
C SER A 258 -24.66 -8.43 -12.96
N LYS A 259 -24.60 -8.51 -14.30
CA LYS A 259 -24.44 -7.33 -15.19
C LYS A 259 -25.49 -6.25 -14.91
N GLN A 260 -26.62 -6.60 -14.31
CA GLN A 260 -27.75 -5.72 -14.02
C GLN A 260 -27.61 -4.98 -12.67
N ASN A 261 -26.78 -5.43 -11.72
CA ASN A 261 -26.77 -4.84 -10.37
C ASN A 261 -25.42 -4.95 -9.65
N LYS A 262 -24.56 -3.94 -9.82
CA LYS A 262 -23.17 -3.89 -9.32
C LYS A 262 -23.02 -3.86 -7.79
N ASN A 263 -24.12 -3.68 -7.06
CA ASN A 263 -24.12 -3.49 -5.60
C ASN A 263 -24.65 -4.68 -4.79
N SER A 264 -25.13 -5.76 -5.43
CA SER A 264 -25.63 -6.95 -4.73
C SER A 264 -24.65 -8.10 -4.88
N PHE A 265 -24.15 -8.62 -3.76
CA PHE A 265 -23.32 -9.82 -3.70
C PHE A 265 -24.14 -10.94 -3.07
N SER A 266 -24.50 -11.95 -3.85
CA SER A 266 -25.09 -13.17 -3.31
C SER A 266 -23.99 -14.20 -3.02
N LEU A 267 -23.97 -14.73 -1.80
CA LEU A 267 -23.23 -15.95 -1.47
C LEU A 267 -24.01 -17.11 -2.06
N LEU A 268 -23.66 -17.55 -3.27
CA LEU A 268 -24.31 -18.69 -3.90
C LEU A 268 -23.43 -19.93 -3.77
N PRO A 269 -23.95 -21.04 -3.19
CA PRO A 269 -23.25 -22.30 -3.18
C PRO A 269 -23.35 -22.97 -4.56
N ILE A 270 -22.26 -23.65 -4.93
CA ILE A 270 -22.15 -24.61 -6.02
C ILE A 270 -22.03 -23.96 -7.42
N ALA A 271 -20.81 -23.98 -7.99
CA ALA A 271 -20.59 -23.69 -9.40
C ALA A 271 -21.55 -24.53 -10.25
N THR A 272 -22.32 -23.90 -11.13
CA THR A 272 -23.20 -24.55 -12.11
C THR A 272 -22.45 -24.77 -13.42
N HIS A 273 -22.99 -25.60 -14.33
CA HIS A 273 -22.42 -25.76 -15.68
C HIS A 273 -22.28 -24.44 -16.42
N GLU A 274 -23.25 -23.53 -16.29
CA GLU A 274 -23.23 -22.20 -16.90
C GLU A 274 -22.07 -21.36 -16.36
N GLN A 275 -21.87 -21.33 -15.03
CA GLN A 275 -20.77 -20.60 -14.42
C GLN A 275 -19.40 -21.19 -14.76
N VAL A 276 -19.29 -22.52 -14.83
CA VAL A 276 -18.05 -23.15 -15.28
C VAL A 276 -17.76 -22.82 -16.73
N GLN A 277 -18.77 -22.74 -17.60
CA GLN A 277 -18.61 -22.27 -18.96
C GLN A 277 -18.15 -20.80 -19.00
N GLU A 278 -18.67 -19.93 -18.13
CA GLU A 278 -18.20 -18.54 -18.00
C GLU A 278 -16.72 -18.47 -17.59
N LEU A 279 -16.30 -19.29 -16.61
CA LEU A 279 -14.88 -19.38 -16.22
C LEU A 279 -14.01 -19.87 -17.38
N ILE A 280 -14.47 -20.86 -18.15
CA ILE A 280 -13.73 -21.32 -19.33
C ILE A 280 -13.62 -20.18 -20.35
N ASN A 281 -14.72 -19.48 -20.65
CA ASN A 281 -14.72 -18.35 -21.57
C ASN A 281 -13.79 -17.21 -21.12
N GLU A 282 -13.61 -17.02 -19.81
CA GLU A 282 -12.75 -15.98 -19.24
C GLU A 282 -11.27 -16.37 -19.23
N TYR A 283 -10.95 -17.60 -18.85
CA TYR A 283 -9.58 -18.01 -18.54
C TYR A 283 -8.91 -18.88 -19.60
N GLU A 284 -9.66 -19.56 -20.46
CA GLU A 284 -9.12 -20.35 -21.57
C GLU A 284 -8.63 -19.43 -22.70
N PRO A 285 -7.35 -19.46 -23.09
CA PRO A 285 -6.85 -18.59 -24.17
C PRO A 285 -7.32 -19.01 -25.58
N ASN A 286 -7.66 -20.28 -25.81
CA ASN A 286 -8.04 -20.77 -27.14
C ASN A 286 -9.56 -20.72 -27.35
N ILE A 287 -10.00 -19.87 -28.29
CA ILE A 287 -11.43 -19.67 -28.64
C ILE A 287 -12.11 -20.97 -29.08
N GLU A 288 -11.43 -21.83 -29.83
CA GLU A 288 -12.02 -23.12 -30.26
C GLU A 288 -12.25 -24.06 -29.08
N LEU A 289 -11.41 -23.99 -28.05
CA LEU A 289 -11.58 -24.76 -26.81
C LEU A 289 -12.67 -24.15 -25.93
N GLN A 290 -12.78 -22.80 -25.89
CA GLN A 290 -13.89 -22.10 -25.23
C GLN A 290 -15.24 -22.56 -25.79
N GLU A 291 -15.39 -22.54 -27.13
CA GLU A 291 -16.62 -22.96 -27.82
C GLU A 291 -16.98 -24.42 -27.54
N LYS A 292 -15.98 -25.28 -27.30
CA LYS A 292 -16.16 -26.70 -26.95
C LYS A 292 -16.35 -26.94 -25.45
N GLY A 293 -16.26 -25.92 -24.60
CA GLY A 293 -16.34 -26.06 -23.15
C GLY A 293 -15.17 -26.85 -22.55
N LEU A 294 -13.97 -26.65 -23.11
CA LEU A 294 -12.74 -27.32 -22.71
C LEU A 294 -11.74 -26.31 -22.14
N LEU A 295 -11.14 -26.63 -20.99
CA LEU A 295 -10.08 -25.87 -20.35
C LEU A 295 -8.74 -26.57 -20.57
N SER A 296 -7.83 -25.95 -21.30
CA SER A 296 -6.46 -26.43 -21.51
C SER A 296 -5.62 -26.29 -20.24
N LEU A 297 -4.41 -26.87 -20.23
CA LEU A 297 -3.44 -26.66 -19.15
C LEU A 297 -3.10 -25.17 -18.94
N ASN A 298 -3.04 -24.38 -20.01
CA ASN A 298 -2.83 -22.93 -19.95
C ASN A 298 -4.03 -22.20 -19.34
N GLY A 299 -5.24 -22.57 -19.75
CA GLY A 299 -6.47 -22.06 -19.14
C GLY A 299 -6.56 -22.40 -17.65
N PHE A 300 -6.18 -23.61 -17.27
CA PHE A 300 -6.12 -24.06 -15.87
C PHE A 300 -5.09 -23.27 -15.05
N ARG A 301 -3.91 -23.02 -15.62
CA ARG A 301 -2.91 -22.13 -15.00
C ARG A 301 -3.45 -20.72 -14.77
N ASN A 302 -4.10 -20.13 -15.79
CA ASN A 302 -4.67 -18.79 -15.69
C ASN A 302 -5.75 -18.73 -14.62
N LEU A 303 -6.63 -19.73 -14.58
CA LEU A 303 -7.67 -19.88 -13.57
C LEU A 303 -7.08 -19.89 -12.15
N LEU A 304 -6.07 -20.74 -11.90
CA LEU A 304 -5.43 -20.85 -10.57
C LEU A 304 -4.66 -19.59 -10.15
N LEU A 305 -4.14 -18.82 -11.10
CA LEU A 305 -3.45 -17.55 -10.83
C LEU A 305 -4.39 -16.35 -10.76
N SER A 306 -5.67 -16.54 -11.04
CA SER A 306 -6.66 -15.48 -11.04
C SER A 306 -6.98 -14.99 -9.62
N ASP A 307 -7.53 -13.78 -9.55
CA ASP A 307 -8.04 -13.20 -8.31
C ASP A 307 -9.12 -14.08 -7.65
N ASP A 308 -9.91 -14.81 -8.45
CA ASP A 308 -10.97 -15.68 -7.96
C ASP A 308 -10.42 -16.89 -7.18
N PHE A 309 -9.18 -17.27 -7.45
CA PHE A 309 -8.47 -18.39 -6.80
C PHE A 309 -7.39 -17.92 -5.83
N SER A 310 -7.37 -16.62 -5.50
CA SER A 310 -6.49 -16.08 -4.47
C SER A 310 -6.77 -16.76 -3.12
N LEU A 311 -5.71 -17.27 -2.48
CA LEU A 311 -5.76 -17.82 -1.12
C LEU A 311 -6.38 -16.81 -0.13
N MET A 312 -6.15 -15.52 -0.38
CA MET A 312 -6.74 -14.43 0.38
C MET A 312 -8.09 -14.08 -0.23
N ARG A 313 -9.18 -14.50 0.42
CA ARG A 313 -10.57 -14.21 -0.01
C ARG A 313 -10.71 -12.72 -0.39
N PRO A 314 -10.92 -12.38 -1.69
CA PRO A 314 -10.79 -10.99 -2.18
C PRO A 314 -11.76 -9.98 -1.56
N TRP A 315 -12.86 -10.44 -0.94
CA TRP A 315 -13.80 -9.55 -0.26
C TRP A 315 -13.34 -9.17 1.15
N CYS A 316 -12.58 -10.04 1.83
CA CYS A 316 -12.01 -9.73 3.14
C CYS A 316 -10.86 -8.70 3.04
N SER A 317 -10.23 -8.58 1.87
CA SER A 317 -9.06 -7.71 1.67
C SER A 317 -9.38 -6.36 1.03
N ARG A 318 -10.50 -6.21 0.32
CA ARG A 318 -10.80 -5.01 -0.48
C ARG A 318 -11.80 -4.04 0.16
N ARG A 319 -12.59 -4.48 1.14
CA ARG A 319 -13.55 -3.62 1.86
C ARG A 319 -13.68 -4.07 3.31
N THR A 320 -13.94 -3.12 4.20
CA THR A 320 -14.30 -3.42 5.59
C THR A 320 -15.58 -4.25 5.61
N TYR A 321 -15.49 -5.46 6.17
CA TYR A 321 -16.59 -6.43 6.22
C TYR A 321 -17.03 -6.76 7.65
N GLN A 322 -16.21 -6.35 8.63
CA GLN A 322 -16.55 -6.44 10.04
C GLN A 322 -17.70 -5.48 10.35
N ASP A 323 -18.50 -5.84 11.34
CA ASP A 323 -19.46 -4.91 11.93
C ASP A 323 -18.68 -3.79 12.63
N MET A 324 -18.77 -2.57 12.08
CA MET A 324 -18.08 -1.38 12.59
C MET A 324 -18.97 -0.51 13.49
N THR A 325 -20.15 -1.02 13.89
CA THR A 325 -21.14 -0.31 14.72
C THR A 325 -21.06 -0.67 16.21
N ARG A 326 -20.20 -1.63 16.59
CA ARG A 326 -19.91 -1.96 18.00
C ARG A 326 -19.02 -0.87 18.65
N PRO A 327 -18.98 -0.75 19.99
CA PRO A 327 -18.17 0.26 20.71
C PRO A 327 -16.68 0.18 20.39
N LEU A 328 -15.96 1.32 20.39
CA LEU A 328 -14.54 1.39 20.00
C LEU A 328 -13.61 0.40 20.72
N ASN A 329 -13.90 0.04 21.97
CA ASN A 329 -13.10 -0.92 22.75
C ASN A 329 -13.35 -2.39 22.41
N ASP A 330 -14.23 -2.70 21.45
CA ASP A 330 -14.46 -4.06 20.93
C ASP A 330 -13.52 -4.44 19.77
N TYR A 331 -12.62 -3.54 19.37
CA TYR A 331 -11.73 -3.74 18.21
C TYR A 331 -10.26 -3.73 18.60
N TYR A 332 -9.47 -4.53 17.88
CA TYR A 332 -8.03 -4.31 17.82
C TYR A 332 -7.73 -3.11 16.92
N ILE A 333 -6.97 -2.15 17.45
CA ILE A 333 -6.60 -0.93 16.74
C ILE A 333 -5.13 -1.05 16.33
N ASN A 334 -4.85 -0.80 15.06
CA ASN A 334 -3.48 -0.75 14.56
C ASN A 334 -2.78 0.50 15.09
N THR A 335 -1.75 0.35 15.92
CA THR A 335 -1.09 1.45 16.65
C THR A 335 0.42 1.49 16.34
N SER A 336 1.00 2.69 16.37
CA SER A 336 2.43 2.89 16.23
C SER A 336 3.01 3.52 17.50
N HIS A 337 4.09 2.94 18.02
CA HIS A 337 4.85 3.42 19.16
C HIS A 337 6.11 4.14 18.68
N ASN A 338 6.46 5.29 19.28
CA ASN A 338 7.56 6.16 18.85
C ASN A 338 7.55 6.40 17.32
N THR A 339 6.37 6.78 16.80
CA THR A 339 6.05 6.82 15.36
C THR A 339 7.02 7.67 14.53
N TYR A 340 7.73 8.59 15.18
CA TYR A 340 8.70 9.49 14.56
C TYR A 340 10.06 8.83 14.23
N LEU A 341 10.36 7.62 14.72
CA LEU A 341 11.64 6.94 14.49
C LEU A 341 11.65 6.15 13.17
N PHE A 342 12.66 6.38 12.32
CA PHE A 342 12.85 5.66 11.06
C PHE A 342 13.69 4.37 11.21
N ASN A 343 14.55 4.30 12.25
CA ASN A 343 15.50 3.19 12.53
C ASN A 343 15.49 2.81 14.04
N THR A 344 16.58 2.21 14.54
CA THR A 344 16.78 1.80 15.95
C THR A 344 16.53 2.93 16.96
N GLN A 345 16.03 2.57 18.15
CA GLN A 345 15.70 3.50 19.25
C GLN A 345 16.87 4.41 19.70
N VAL A 346 18.12 4.00 19.43
CA VAL A 346 19.33 4.70 19.89
C VAL A 346 19.92 5.66 18.84
N SER A 347 19.69 5.44 17.54
CA SER A 347 20.38 6.20 16.48
C SER A 347 19.51 6.56 15.26
N GLY A 348 18.18 6.41 15.35
CA GLY A 348 17.28 6.78 14.25
C GLY A 348 17.10 8.28 14.09
N GLU A 349 17.21 8.78 12.85
CA GLU A 349 16.77 10.14 12.50
C GLU A 349 15.26 10.26 12.72
N SER A 350 14.82 11.27 13.48
CA SER A 350 13.40 11.63 13.58
C SER A 350 12.93 12.24 12.27
N ASN A 351 11.91 11.65 11.65
CA ASN A 351 11.40 12.09 10.35
C ASN A 351 9.87 12.21 10.41
N PRO A 352 9.29 13.40 10.19
CA PRO A 352 7.84 13.57 10.10
C PRO A 352 7.16 12.63 9.08
N GLU A 353 7.88 12.14 8.05
CA GLU A 353 7.36 11.11 7.12
C GLU A 353 6.93 9.83 7.82
N ALA A 354 7.53 9.50 8.96
CA ALA A 354 7.26 8.26 9.64
C ALA A 354 5.79 8.20 10.11
N TYR A 355 5.20 9.33 10.52
CA TYR A 355 3.76 9.45 10.75
C TYR A 355 2.93 9.17 9.48
N ASN A 356 3.27 9.82 8.36
CA ASN A 356 2.54 9.62 7.11
C ASN A 356 2.68 8.20 6.56
N ARG A 357 3.83 7.54 6.73
CA ARG A 357 4.01 6.13 6.38
C ARG A 357 3.17 5.23 7.26
N ALA A 358 3.14 5.46 8.57
CA ALA A 358 2.29 4.70 9.49
C ALA A 358 0.81 4.83 9.09
N LEU A 359 0.32 6.06 8.88
CA LEU A 359 -1.06 6.32 8.45
C LEU A 359 -1.38 5.66 7.10
N ARG A 360 -0.47 5.74 6.12
CA ARG A 360 -0.62 5.08 4.81
C ARG A 360 -0.57 3.55 4.89
N ALA A 361 0.10 2.98 5.89
CA ALA A 361 0.07 1.55 6.19
C ALA A 361 -1.21 1.12 6.94
N GLY A 362 -2.15 2.05 7.19
CA GLY A 362 -3.41 1.78 7.88
C GLY A 362 -3.34 1.92 9.41
N CYS A 363 -2.23 2.41 9.97
CA CYS A 363 -2.14 2.73 11.39
C CYS A 363 -3.21 3.76 11.77
N ARG A 364 -3.91 3.56 12.89
CA ARG A 364 -5.00 4.41 13.40
C ARG A 364 -4.65 5.09 14.72
N ALA A 365 -3.50 4.82 15.33
CA ALA A 365 -3.03 5.55 16.51
C ALA A 365 -1.54 5.89 16.39
N VAL A 366 -1.18 7.16 16.52
CA VAL A 366 0.21 7.62 16.44
C VAL A 366 0.60 8.41 17.68
N GLU A 367 1.74 8.05 18.25
CA GLU A 367 2.33 8.70 19.42
C GLU A 367 3.18 9.93 19.07
N ILE A 368 3.00 11.02 19.81
CA ILE A 368 3.67 12.31 19.64
C ILE A 368 4.18 12.79 21.01
N ASP A 369 5.50 12.90 21.14
CA ASP A 369 6.15 13.32 22.40
C ASP A 369 6.37 14.83 22.42
N CYS A 370 5.57 15.55 23.20
CA CYS A 370 5.53 17.01 23.23
C CYS A 370 6.37 17.57 24.38
N TYR A 371 7.19 18.58 24.10
CA TYR A 371 8.06 19.28 25.04
C TYR A 371 7.98 20.79 24.85
N ASP A 372 8.38 21.54 25.87
CA ASP A 372 8.51 22.99 25.76
C ASP A 372 9.60 23.38 24.75
N GLY A 373 9.27 24.30 23.83
CA GLY A 373 10.25 24.98 22.99
C GLY A 373 10.72 26.29 23.61
N ASP A 374 11.98 26.65 23.37
CA ASP A 374 12.61 27.85 23.94
C ASP A 374 11.97 29.17 23.43
N ASP A 375 11.29 29.13 22.28
CA ASP A 375 10.56 30.24 21.67
C ASP A 375 9.09 30.35 22.15
N GLY A 376 8.72 29.58 23.19
CA GLY A 376 7.36 29.53 23.70
C GLY A 376 6.39 28.72 22.82
N GLN A 377 6.89 28.01 21.81
CA GLN A 377 6.09 27.14 20.94
C GLN A 377 6.37 25.66 21.23
N PRO A 378 5.33 24.80 21.32
CA PRO A 378 5.51 23.39 21.63
C PRO A 378 6.32 22.69 20.53
N ILE A 379 7.27 21.86 20.96
CA ILE A 379 8.12 21.06 20.07
C ILE A 379 7.90 19.57 20.31
N VAL A 380 8.25 18.78 19.31
CA VAL A 380 8.31 17.32 19.38
C VAL A 380 9.78 16.92 19.46
N LYS A 381 10.16 16.21 20.52
CA LYS A 381 11.57 15.84 20.80
C LYS A 381 11.63 14.43 21.38
N HIS A 382 12.70 13.70 21.04
CA HIS A 382 12.99 12.40 21.64
C HIS A 382 13.86 12.57 22.90
N ARG A 383 13.49 11.89 23.99
CA ARG A 383 14.14 12.03 25.31
C ARG A 383 15.59 11.49 25.34
N TYR A 384 15.96 10.61 24.40
CA TYR A 384 17.23 9.87 24.42
C TYR A 384 18.05 9.92 23.11
N THR A 385 17.80 10.85 22.17
CA THR A 385 18.56 10.95 20.89
C THR A 385 19.00 12.37 20.58
N PHE A 386 20.07 12.49 19.80
CA PHE A 386 20.68 13.76 19.35
C PHE A 386 19.92 14.45 18.19
N VAL A 387 18.67 14.09 17.91
CA VAL A 387 17.96 14.59 16.74
C VAL A 387 17.37 15.99 17.00
N LYS A 388 17.38 16.83 15.96
CA LYS A 388 16.75 18.15 15.96
C LYS A 388 15.25 18.03 16.23
N SER A 389 14.76 18.81 17.19
CA SER A 389 13.33 18.95 17.47
C SER A 389 12.57 19.53 16.28
N CYS A 390 11.28 19.18 16.19
CA CYS A 390 10.35 19.74 15.19
C CYS A 390 9.24 20.50 15.92
N ARG A 391 8.70 21.58 15.34
CA ARG A 391 7.52 22.24 15.90
C ARG A 391 6.31 21.31 15.87
N PHE A 392 5.53 21.30 16.95
CA PHE A 392 4.30 20.51 17.06
C PHE A 392 3.30 20.88 15.94
N GLU A 393 3.10 22.18 15.70
CA GLU A 393 2.26 22.68 14.61
C GLU A 393 2.65 22.10 13.24
N SER A 394 3.95 22.09 12.94
CA SER A 394 4.46 21.55 11.68
C SER A 394 4.16 20.05 11.53
N ILE A 395 4.20 19.28 12.62
CA ILE A 395 3.83 17.86 12.59
C ILE A 395 2.35 17.70 12.30
N ILE A 396 1.47 18.41 13.02
CA ILE A 396 0.02 18.29 12.85
C ILE A 396 -0.40 18.69 11.42
N ARG A 397 0.14 19.80 10.88
CA ARG A 397 -0.12 20.21 9.48
C ARG A 397 0.37 19.18 8.47
N PHE A 398 1.50 18.53 8.75
CA PHE A 398 2.10 17.56 7.84
C PHE A 398 1.33 16.24 7.77
N ILE A 399 0.69 15.83 8.86
CA ILE A 399 -0.06 14.57 8.92
C ILE A 399 -1.53 14.72 8.51
N GLU A 400 -2.11 15.91 8.65
CA GLU A 400 -3.52 16.20 8.38
C GLU A 400 -4.01 15.62 7.03
N PRO A 401 -3.32 15.80 5.89
CA PRO A 401 -3.80 15.30 4.60
C PRO A 401 -3.82 13.77 4.47
N ASN A 402 -3.17 13.05 5.40
CA ASN A 402 -3.05 11.59 5.37
C ASN A 402 -3.89 10.88 6.44
N LEU A 403 -4.53 11.62 7.37
CA LEU A 403 -5.29 11.04 8.49
C LEU A 403 -6.32 10.01 8.00
N PHE A 404 -7.06 10.33 6.94
CA PHE A 404 -8.15 9.49 6.42
C PHE A 404 -7.95 8.97 5.00
N LYS A 405 -6.73 9.07 4.46
CA LYS A 405 -6.43 8.73 3.05
C LYS A 405 -6.63 7.24 2.74
N THR A 406 -6.32 6.37 3.69
CA THR A 406 -6.35 4.90 3.53
C THR A 406 -7.52 4.24 4.25
N SER A 407 -8.14 4.94 5.18
CA SER A 407 -9.29 4.45 5.96
C SER A 407 -10.12 5.63 6.46
N PRO A 408 -11.46 5.57 6.37
CA PRO A 408 -12.34 6.62 6.88
C PRO A 408 -12.51 6.58 8.41
N TYR A 409 -12.07 5.52 9.06
CA TYR A 409 -12.24 5.29 10.50
C TYR A 409 -11.31 6.19 11.35
N PRO A 410 -11.67 6.45 12.62
CA PRO A 410 -11.02 7.47 13.44
C PRO A 410 -9.51 7.28 13.60
N VAL A 411 -8.81 8.41 13.79
CA VAL A 411 -7.39 8.44 14.13
C VAL A 411 -7.20 8.94 15.56
N ILE A 412 -6.34 8.26 16.32
CA ILE A 412 -5.98 8.62 17.68
C ILE A 412 -4.60 9.30 17.66
N LEU A 413 -4.52 10.53 18.15
CA LEU A 413 -3.26 11.21 18.46
C LEU A 413 -2.95 10.97 19.95
N ASP A 414 -1.93 10.18 20.22
CA ASP A 414 -1.51 9.84 21.58
C ASP A 414 -0.40 10.78 22.02
N LEU A 415 -0.75 11.75 22.88
CA LEU A 415 0.16 12.83 23.26
C LEU A 415 0.89 12.51 24.56
N GLU A 416 2.21 12.33 24.48
CA GLU A 416 3.06 12.29 25.66
C GLU A 416 3.48 13.72 26.02
N ASN A 417 2.70 14.34 26.91
CA ASN A 417 2.80 15.78 27.19
C ASN A 417 3.78 16.11 28.33
N HIS A 418 4.89 16.78 27.98
CA HIS A 418 5.88 17.34 28.90
C HIS A 418 5.93 18.88 28.85
N CYS A 419 4.92 19.53 28.27
CA CYS A 419 4.86 20.98 28.12
C CYS A 419 4.34 21.69 29.37
N SER A 420 4.85 22.89 29.62
CA SER A 420 4.29 23.90 30.53
C SER A 420 2.85 24.27 30.16
N ILE A 421 2.07 24.78 31.14
CA ILE A 421 0.67 25.21 30.95
C ILE A 421 0.53 26.16 29.75
N GLY A 422 1.43 27.15 29.64
CA GLY A 422 1.40 28.12 28.54
C GLY A 422 1.52 27.45 27.17
N GLN A 423 2.40 26.46 27.02
CA GLN A 423 2.56 25.74 25.75
C GLN A 423 1.51 24.65 25.54
N GLN A 424 0.89 24.12 26.60
CA GLN A 424 -0.29 23.26 26.48
C GLN A 424 -1.49 24.00 25.88
N ILE A 425 -1.68 25.27 26.26
CA ILE A 425 -2.70 26.14 25.65
C ILE A 425 -2.42 26.28 24.14
N GLN A 426 -1.16 26.50 23.77
CA GLN A 426 -0.75 26.57 22.35
C GLN A 426 -1.02 25.24 21.63
N MET A 427 -0.71 24.09 22.24
CA MET A 427 -1.02 22.77 21.66
C MET A 427 -2.52 22.62 21.38
N ALA A 428 -3.38 22.98 22.33
CA ALA A 428 -4.82 22.91 22.16
C ALA A 428 -5.32 23.84 21.05
N GLN A 429 -4.79 25.06 20.95
CA GLN A 429 -5.11 26.01 19.89
C GLN A 429 -4.68 25.48 18.52
N ILE A 430 -3.47 24.95 18.40
CA ILE A 430 -2.94 24.33 17.18
C ILE A 430 -3.84 23.18 16.71
N LEU A 431 -4.23 22.27 17.62
CA LEU A 431 -5.11 21.16 17.30
C LEU A 431 -6.48 21.65 16.81
N LYS A 432 -7.11 22.58 17.54
CA LYS A 432 -8.41 23.17 17.18
C LYS A 432 -8.36 23.90 15.83
N GLN A 433 -7.26 24.62 15.55
CA GLN A 433 -7.09 25.39 14.32
C GLN A 433 -6.85 24.51 13.09
N ILE A 434 -6.04 23.44 13.21
CA ILE A 434 -5.66 22.62 12.04
C ILE A 434 -6.71 21.54 11.76
N LEU A 435 -7.21 20.89 12.82
CA LEU A 435 -8.09 19.73 12.67
C LEU A 435 -9.56 20.14 12.58
N GLU A 436 -9.91 21.33 13.06
CA GLU A 436 -11.24 21.94 12.92
C GLU A 436 -12.37 20.97 13.35
N ASP A 437 -13.37 20.74 12.49
CA ASP A 437 -14.52 19.89 12.75
C ASP A 437 -14.16 18.40 12.90
N ARG A 438 -12.98 17.98 12.42
CA ARG A 438 -12.48 16.61 12.58
C ARG A 438 -12.07 16.32 14.02
N LEU A 439 -11.69 17.33 14.80
CA LEU A 439 -11.28 17.15 16.20
C LEU A 439 -12.50 16.95 17.10
N ILE A 440 -12.47 15.92 17.95
CA ILE A 440 -13.46 15.73 18.99
C ILE A 440 -13.13 16.63 20.18
N ILE A 441 -14.11 17.43 20.62
CA ILE A 441 -14.01 18.33 21.77
C ILE A 441 -15.22 18.15 22.69
N GLU A 442 -15.06 18.46 23.97
CA GLU A 442 -16.08 18.16 24.99
C GLU A 442 -17.42 18.87 24.72
N SER A 443 -17.37 20.11 24.22
CA SER A 443 -18.56 20.90 23.87
C SER A 443 -19.37 20.35 22.68
N SER A 444 -18.78 19.50 21.84
CA SER A 444 -19.45 18.86 20.70
C SER A 444 -20.01 17.47 21.03
N THR A 445 -19.78 16.96 22.24
CA THR A 445 -20.30 15.67 22.69
C THR A 445 -21.45 15.85 23.68
N ALA A 446 -22.61 15.23 23.40
CA ALA A 446 -23.64 15.05 24.41
C ALA A 446 -23.04 14.25 25.60
N LYS A 447 -23.49 14.53 26.84
CA LYS A 447 -23.00 13.93 28.10
C LYS A 447 -22.39 12.54 27.87
N VAL A 448 -21.08 12.43 28.08
CA VAL A 448 -20.29 11.22 27.79
C VAL A 448 -21.03 9.99 28.31
N SER A 449 -21.50 9.17 27.37
CA SER A 449 -22.25 7.94 27.64
C SER A 449 -21.36 6.94 28.38
N CYS A 450 -21.97 5.96 29.05
CA CYS A 450 -21.27 4.82 29.65
C CYS A 450 -20.68 3.85 28.60
N VAL A 451 -20.83 4.15 27.31
CA VAL A 451 -20.37 3.33 26.17
C VAL A 451 -19.61 4.23 25.20
N LEU A 452 -18.46 3.76 24.70
CA LEU A 452 -17.71 4.47 23.65
C LEU A 452 -18.48 4.46 22.32
N PRO A 453 -18.43 5.54 21.53
CA PRO A 453 -19.00 5.52 20.18
C PRO A 453 -18.35 4.46 19.30
N SER A 454 -19.05 4.03 18.26
CA SER A 454 -18.51 3.06 17.31
C SER A 454 -17.51 3.70 16.34
N PRO A 455 -16.61 2.92 15.72
CA PRO A 455 -15.79 3.42 14.62
C PRO A 455 -16.62 4.05 13.50
N GLU A 456 -17.82 3.53 13.23
CA GLU A 456 -18.75 4.08 12.24
C GLU A 456 -19.23 5.50 12.61
N ASP A 457 -19.60 5.73 13.88
CA ASP A 457 -19.99 7.05 14.40
C ASP A 457 -18.84 8.07 14.36
N LEU A 458 -17.61 7.56 14.41
CA LEU A 458 -16.38 8.35 14.52
C LEU A 458 -15.64 8.50 13.18
N LYS A 459 -16.30 8.21 12.06
CA LYS A 459 -15.69 8.41 10.73
C LYS A 459 -15.21 9.84 10.55
N TYR A 460 -14.00 9.97 10.02
CA TYR A 460 -13.31 11.24 9.77
C TYR A 460 -13.07 12.08 11.03
N LYS A 461 -13.09 11.46 12.21
CA LYS A 461 -12.78 12.13 13.47
C LYS A 461 -11.40 11.79 14.02
N VAL A 462 -10.82 12.76 14.72
CA VAL A 462 -9.56 12.66 15.44
C VAL A 462 -9.83 12.68 16.93
N ILE A 463 -9.36 11.66 17.63
CA ILE A 463 -9.40 11.54 19.10
C ILE A 463 -8.02 11.92 19.63
N VAL A 464 -7.97 12.73 20.69
CA VAL A 464 -6.71 13.01 21.39
C VAL A 464 -6.69 12.21 22.68
N ARG A 465 -5.68 11.35 22.82
CA ARG A 465 -5.41 10.57 24.03
C ARG A 465 -4.35 11.30 24.85
N GLY A 466 -4.60 11.44 26.14
CA GLY A 466 -3.70 12.11 27.09
C GLY A 466 -4.26 12.11 28.51
N ILE A 467 -3.53 12.70 29.45
CA ILE A 467 -3.92 12.74 30.87
C ILE A 467 -4.93 13.88 31.07
N LYS A 468 -6.10 13.57 31.65
CA LYS A 468 -7.08 14.57 32.10
C LYS A 468 -7.07 14.59 33.63
N ILE A 469 -6.60 15.67 34.24
CA ILE A 469 -6.67 15.86 35.70
C ILE A 469 -8.05 16.45 36.04
N PRO A 470 -8.77 15.92 37.04
CA PRO A 470 -10.03 16.53 37.47
C PRO A 470 -9.79 17.96 37.95
N ILE A 471 -10.55 18.93 37.43
CA ILE A 471 -10.57 20.29 37.95
C ILE A 471 -11.08 20.19 39.40
N SER A 472 -10.18 20.29 40.38
CA SER A 472 -10.61 20.44 41.76
C SER A 472 -11.39 21.74 41.85
N THR A 473 -12.71 21.65 42.03
CA THR A 473 -13.54 22.77 42.45
C THR A 473 -12.87 23.42 43.65
N THR A 474 -12.50 24.68 43.48
CA THR A 474 -11.82 25.55 44.42
C THR A 474 -12.35 25.41 45.85
N SER A 475 -11.49 24.94 46.76
CA SER A 475 -11.44 25.46 48.13
C SER A 475 -10.02 25.32 48.69
N PRO A 476 -9.35 26.41 49.12
CA PRO A 476 -8.02 26.34 49.69
C PRO A 476 -8.12 26.01 51.17
N LYS A 477 -8.31 24.74 51.52
CA LYS A 477 -8.08 24.22 52.88
C LYS A 477 -7.72 22.73 52.80
N LEU A 478 -6.45 22.40 53.01
CA LEU A 478 -5.97 21.63 54.16
C LEU A 478 -4.49 21.27 53.94
N SER A 479 -3.64 22.04 54.62
CA SER A 479 -2.42 21.52 55.22
C SER A 479 -2.80 20.40 56.21
N GLN A 480 -2.36 19.17 55.95
CA GLN A 480 -1.74 18.25 56.93
C GLN A 480 -1.56 16.83 56.34
N GLN A 481 -0.29 16.41 56.31
CA GLN A 481 0.25 15.06 56.51
C GLN A 481 -0.64 13.86 56.15
N GLN A 482 -0.25 13.13 55.11
CA GLN A 482 -0.38 11.67 55.07
C GLN A 482 0.92 11.03 54.59
N GLU A 483 1.24 9.92 55.25
CA GLU A 483 2.54 9.29 55.38
C GLU A 483 3.11 8.76 54.06
N ILE A 484 4.43 8.88 53.96
CA ILE A 484 5.26 8.41 52.85
C ILE A 484 5.45 6.90 53.03
N ASP A 485 4.78 6.10 52.21
CA ASP A 485 5.10 4.69 52.02
C ASP A 485 6.31 4.58 51.08
N GLN A 486 7.47 4.22 51.65
CA GLN A 486 8.81 4.32 51.04
C GLN A 486 9.18 3.27 49.97
N ASN A 487 8.25 2.56 49.35
CA ASN A 487 8.60 1.38 48.51
C ASN A 487 8.08 1.35 47.05
N ASN A 488 7.85 2.49 46.40
CA ASN A 488 7.63 2.52 44.95
C ASN A 488 8.38 3.68 44.26
N SER A 489 9.60 3.41 43.82
CA SER A 489 10.52 4.35 43.16
C SER A 489 10.17 4.68 41.69
N VAL A 490 8.89 4.79 41.32
CA VAL A 490 8.46 5.11 39.94
C VAL A 490 7.57 6.36 39.84
N LEU A 491 7.18 6.98 40.96
CA LEU A 491 6.26 8.13 40.98
C LEU A 491 6.93 9.52 40.94
N ASN A 492 8.24 9.61 40.70
CA ASN A 492 8.94 10.90 40.46
C ASN A 492 9.04 11.23 38.96
N ARG A 493 7.90 11.42 38.29
CA ARG A 493 7.87 12.17 37.02
C ARG A 493 6.93 13.35 37.22
N HIS A 494 7.44 14.56 36.94
CA HIS A 494 6.75 15.82 37.04
C HIS A 494 5.31 15.72 36.51
N ASN A 495 4.31 15.72 37.40
CA ASN A 495 2.92 15.89 37.02
C ASN A 495 2.75 17.35 36.58
N THR A 496 3.02 17.62 35.31
CA THR A 496 2.65 18.87 34.65
C THR A 496 1.14 19.00 34.78
N ILE A 497 0.69 20.00 35.51
CA ILE A 497 -0.73 20.34 35.64
C ILE A 497 -1.27 20.50 34.21
N VAL A 498 -2.38 19.83 33.92
CA VAL A 498 -3.01 19.88 32.60
C VAL A 498 -3.91 21.09 32.54
N ASP A 499 -3.69 21.93 31.54
CA ASP A 499 -4.49 23.13 31.32
C ASP A 499 -5.93 22.81 30.86
N HIS A 500 -6.90 23.65 31.22
CA HIS A 500 -8.31 23.45 30.86
C HIS A 500 -8.53 23.37 29.34
N TYR A 501 -7.80 24.15 28.53
CA TYR A 501 -7.95 24.14 27.08
C TYR A 501 -7.52 22.80 26.46
N LEU A 502 -6.52 22.13 27.05
CA LEU A 502 -6.09 20.80 26.63
C LEU A 502 -6.98 19.70 27.23
N ALA A 503 -7.56 19.92 28.41
CA ALA A 503 -8.57 19.03 28.98
C ALA A 503 -9.83 18.92 28.11
N ASP A 504 -10.22 20.00 27.41
CA ASP A 504 -11.36 20.01 26.48
C ASP A 504 -11.21 19.06 25.30
N VAL A 505 -9.97 18.74 24.90
CA VAL A 505 -9.70 17.82 23.76
C VAL A 505 -9.56 16.36 24.22
N TYR A 506 -9.33 16.12 25.52
CA TYR A 506 -9.27 14.78 26.11
C TYR A 506 -10.67 14.26 26.46
N VAL A 507 -11.51 14.12 25.44
CA VAL A 507 -12.91 13.66 25.60
C VAL A 507 -12.95 12.16 25.85
N TYR A 508 -12.42 11.38 24.91
CA TYR A 508 -12.30 9.92 24.99
C TYR A 508 -10.85 9.52 25.21
N LEU A 509 -10.65 8.31 25.72
CA LEU A 509 -9.33 7.70 25.93
C LEU A 509 -8.43 8.49 26.91
N GLN A 510 -9.00 8.95 28.02
CA GLN A 510 -8.24 9.63 29.07
C GLN A 510 -7.26 8.65 29.73
N ASN A 511 -5.97 8.97 29.67
CA ASN A 511 -4.91 8.12 30.18
C ASN A 511 -5.00 8.02 31.72
N VAL A 512 -5.03 6.79 32.24
CA VAL A 512 -5.07 6.47 33.67
C VAL A 512 -4.03 5.39 33.98
N PRO A 513 -3.48 5.33 35.21
CA PRO A 513 -2.58 4.24 35.57
C PRO A 513 -3.29 2.88 35.46
N TYR A 514 -2.58 1.81 35.12
CA TYR A 514 -3.18 0.49 35.17
C TYR A 514 -3.44 0.07 36.63
N ARG A 515 -4.62 -0.51 36.87
CA ARG A 515 -5.03 -1.14 38.13
C ARG A 515 -5.77 -2.43 37.80
N LYS A 516 -5.71 -3.41 38.70
CA LYS A 516 -6.42 -4.69 38.58
C LYS A 516 -7.92 -4.47 38.34
N TYR A 517 -8.56 -5.46 37.71
CA TYR A 517 -9.95 -5.37 37.27
C TYR A 517 -10.92 -4.96 38.39
N GLU A 518 -10.76 -5.47 39.62
CA GLU A 518 -11.64 -5.14 40.75
C GLU A 518 -11.69 -3.63 41.05
N TYR A 519 -10.54 -2.97 40.98
CA TYR A 519 -10.44 -1.52 41.15
C TYR A 519 -10.96 -0.80 39.90
N ALA A 520 -10.50 -1.21 38.72
CA ALA A 520 -10.90 -0.61 37.46
C ALA A 520 -12.42 -0.67 37.24
N ASN A 521 -13.07 -1.75 37.67
CA ASN A 521 -14.50 -1.91 37.52
C ASN A 521 -15.30 -0.90 38.37
N LYS A 522 -14.78 -0.49 39.53
CA LYS A 522 -15.43 0.49 40.42
C LYS A 522 -15.12 1.93 40.05
N HIS A 523 -13.92 2.19 39.55
CA HIS A 523 -13.39 3.55 39.42
C HIS A 523 -13.18 4.01 37.98
N TYR A 524 -13.16 3.11 36.99
CA TYR A 524 -12.99 3.48 35.60
C TYR A 524 -14.29 3.46 34.82
N TYR A 525 -14.37 4.41 33.90
CA TYR A 525 -15.41 4.52 32.89
C TYR A 525 -14.87 4.08 31.53
N CYS A 526 -15.78 3.89 30.57
CA CYS A 526 -15.41 3.42 29.23
C CYS A 526 -14.45 4.36 28.49
N TYR A 527 -14.49 5.65 28.81
CA TYR A 527 -13.63 6.68 28.22
C TYR A 527 -12.23 6.77 28.86
N HIS A 528 -11.95 6.03 29.94
CA HIS A 528 -10.58 5.91 30.43
C HIS A 528 -9.77 4.95 29.55
N SER A 529 -8.45 5.09 29.53
CA SER A 529 -7.57 4.24 28.73
C SER A 529 -6.25 3.96 29.46
N PRO A 530 -6.15 2.85 30.21
CA PRO A 530 -4.92 2.47 30.87
C PRO A 530 -3.81 2.07 29.89
N SER A 531 -2.56 2.20 30.31
CA SER A 531 -1.37 1.70 29.59
C SER A 531 -0.61 0.66 30.39
N LEU A 532 -0.06 -0.33 29.69
CA LEU A 532 0.85 -1.34 30.23
C LEU A 532 2.11 -1.43 29.38
N SER A 533 3.28 -1.49 30.01
CA SER A 533 4.50 -1.90 29.32
C SER A 533 4.44 -3.39 28.95
N GLU A 534 5.28 -3.84 28.02
CA GLU A 534 5.35 -5.24 27.62
C GLU A 534 5.64 -6.16 28.82
N ARG A 535 6.56 -5.78 29.70
CA ARG A 535 6.86 -6.50 30.95
C ARG A 535 5.67 -6.56 31.88
N GLU A 536 4.98 -5.44 32.11
CA GLU A 536 3.81 -5.39 32.99
C GLU A 536 2.68 -6.26 32.41
N LEU A 537 2.44 -6.21 31.11
CA LEU A 537 1.45 -7.04 30.42
C LEU A 537 1.76 -8.53 30.57
N LYS A 538 3.03 -8.93 30.42
CA LYS A 538 3.48 -10.32 30.65
C LYS A 538 3.24 -10.78 32.09
N GLN A 539 3.40 -9.88 33.06
CA GLN A 539 3.15 -10.19 34.46
C GLN A 539 1.65 -10.31 34.77
N VAL A 540 0.85 -9.37 34.26
CA VAL A 540 -0.62 -9.33 34.46
C VAL A 540 -1.29 -10.50 33.75
N SER A 541 -0.91 -10.81 32.51
CA SER A 541 -1.47 -11.95 31.77
C SER A 541 -1.24 -13.30 32.44
N ARG A 542 -0.18 -13.45 33.24
CA ARG A 542 0.08 -14.66 34.03
C ARG A 542 -0.67 -14.69 35.37
N SER A 543 -0.89 -13.54 35.98
CA SER A 543 -1.45 -13.45 37.34
C SER A 543 -2.97 -13.24 37.36
N ASP A 544 -3.52 -12.51 36.39
CA ASP A 544 -4.95 -12.22 36.27
C ASP A 544 -5.40 -12.08 34.80
N PRO A 545 -5.33 -13.17 33.99
CA PRO A 545 -5.71 -13.12 32.58
C PRO A 545 -7.19 -12.78 32.37
N ILE A 546 -8.07 -13.25 33.25
CA ILE A 546 -9.52 -13.03 33.15
C ILE A 546 -9.86 -11.58 33.48
N GLY A 547 -9.26 -11.01 34.53
CA GLY A 547 -9.43 -9.61 34.87
C GLY A 547 -8.95 -8.70 33.74
N LEU A 548 -7.83 -9.03 33.11
CA LEU A 548 -7.31 -8.30 31.94
C LEU A 548 -8.33 -8.28 30.78
N ILE A 549 -8.91 -9.42 30.41
CA ILE A 549 -9.93 -9.52 29.35
C ILE A 549 -11.19 -8.72 29.71
N LYS A 550 -11.67 -8.84 30.96
CA LYS A 550 -12.84 -8.08 31.42
C LYS A 550 -12.59 -6.58 31.42
N GLN A 551 -11.35 -6.17 31.68
CA GLN A 551 -10.97 -4.76 31.63
C GLN A 551 -10.96 -4.23 30.19
N THR A 552 -10.47 -5.00 29.21
CA THR A 552 -10.52 -4.60 27.78
C THR A 552 -11.95 -4.49 27.24
N GLN A 553 -12.88 -5.30 27.76
CA GLN A 553 -14.32 -5.17 27.46
C GLN A 553 -14.96 -3.90 28.03
N LYS A 554 -14.33 -3.27 29.03
CA LYS A 554 -14.83 -2.05 29.67
C LYS A 554 -14.17 -0.80 29.11
N CYS A 555 -12.87 -0.82 28.87
CA CYS A 555 -12.11 0.33 28.40
C CYS A 555 -10.97 -0.09 27.46
N LEU A 556 -10.51 0.86 26.64
CA LEU A 556 -9.43 0.61 25.69
C LEU A 556 -8.07 0.57 26.41
N LEU A 557 -7.38 -0.56 26.34
CA LEU A 557 -6.04 -0.76 26.91
C LEU A 557 -4.97 -0.51 25.85
N ARG A 558 -3.98 0.34 26.15
CA ARG A 558 -2.77 0.53 25.33
C ARG A 558 -1.64 -0.33 25.85
N MET A 559 -0.87 -0.93 24.94
CA MET A 559 0.39 -1.59 25.25
C MET A 559 1.55 -0.92 24.51
N TYR A 560 2.74 -0.92 25.12
CA TYR A 560 3.95 -0.38 24.51
C TYR A 560 5.18 -1.24 24.82
N PRO A 561 6.20 -1.27 23.94
CA PRO A 561 7.43 -2.03 24.17
C PRO A 561 8.17 -1.53 25.41
N ASP A 562 8.86 -2.43 26.11
CA ASP A 562 9.82 -2.01 27.13
C ASP A 562 11.00 -1.25 26.48
N GLY A 563 11.51 -0.24 27.17
CA GLY A 563 12.61 0.63 26.72
C GLY A 563 14.00 0.14 27.09
#